data_AF-A0ABC8M0Z4-F1
#
_entry.id   AF-A0ABC8M0Z4-F1
#
_cell.length_a   1.000
_cell.length_b   1.000
_cell.length_c   1.000
_cell.angle_alpha   90.00
_cell.angle_beta   90.00
_cell.angle_gamma   90.00
#
_symmetry.space_group_name_H-M   'P 1'
#
loop_
_entity.id
_entity.type
_entity.pdbx_description
1 polymer ?
#
loop_
_entity_poly.entity_id
_entity_poly.type
_entity_poly.pdbx_seq_one_letter_code
_entity_poly.pdbx_strand_id
1 'polypeptide(L)'
;MSNARRFSQGVPSRCWCGRGVVIFYSRTDENPFRRFYRCEIGAQRKKENHLFKWVDEALLDEIRRLDAQQLEITQEIEDLKKSLQSTVEKEVKKQKNSLELGCLGSILWLFGRLGCQE
;
A
#
# COMPACT_ATOMS: atom_id res chain seq x y z
N MET A 1 28.31 -14.68 3.91
CA MET A 1 27.51 -14.89 2.68
C MET A 1 26.47 -15.97 2.95
N SER A 2 25.39 -15.63 3.66
CA SER A 2 24.30 -16.57 3.95
C SER A 2 23.40 -16.66 2.72
N ASN A 3 23.53 -17.78 1.98
CA ASN A 3 22.63 -18.22 0.91
C ASN A 3 21.25 -18.59 1.49
N ALA A 4 20.60 -17.63 2.17
CA ALA A 4 19.18 -17.69 2.45
C ALA A 4 18.48 -17.59 1.10
N ARG A 5 18.18 -18.76 0.54
CA ARG A 5 17.32 -18.98 -0.62
C ARG A 5 16.22 -17.94 -0.54
N ARG A 6 16.14 -17.07 -1.56
CA ARG A 6 14.97 -16.23 -1.82
C ARG A 6 13.79 -17.17 -2.01
N PHE A 7 13.22 -17.65 -0.90
CA PHE A 7 11.88 -18.17 -0.87
C PHE A 7 11.04 -16.97 -1.26
N SER A 8 10.60 -16.96 -2.51
CA SER A 8 9.63 -16.00 -3.01
C SER A 8 8.42 -16.06 -2.08
N GLN A 9 8.29 -15.07 -1.20
CA GLN A 9 7.03 -14.82 -0.51
C GLN A 9 5.99 -14.52 -1.60
N GLY A 10 4.82 -15.15 -1.50
CA GLY A 10 3.79 -15.03 -2.52
C GLY A 10 4.06 -15.83 -3.81
N VAL A 11 3.56 -15.32 -4.93
CA VAL A 11 3.61 -15.96 -6.25
C VAL A 11 4.96 -15.75 -6.93
N PRO A 12 5.69 -16.82 -7.29
CA PRO A 12 7.01 -16.69 -7.91
C PRO A 12 6.92 -16.21 -9.37
N SER A 13 7.63 -15.13 -9.69
CA SER A 13 7.73 -14.61 -11.07
C SER A 13 8.96 -15.13 -11.84
N ARG A 14 10.05 -15.47 -11.14
CA ARG A 14 11.31 -15.91 -11.76
C ARG A 14 12.09 -16.84 -10.83
N CYS A 15 12.84 -17.77 -11.40
CA CYS A 15 13.78 -18.60 -10.64
C CYS A 15 15.12 -17.86 -10.41
N TRP A 16 15.88 -18.26 -9.39
CA TRP A 16 17.22 -17.71 -9.11
C TRP A 16 18.20 -17.84 -10.28
N CYS A 17 17.97 -18.80 -11.20
CA CYS A 17 18.76 -18.96 -12.44
C CYS A 17 18.37 -17.98 -13.56
N GLY A 18 17.44 -17.04 -13.31
CA GLY A 18 16.99 -16.03 -14.27
C GLY A 18 15.91 -16.50 -15.24
N ARG A 19 15.62 -17.80 -15.31
CA ARG A 19 14.55 -18.35 -16.16
C ARG A 19 13.16 -18.19 -15.55
N GLY A 20 12.16 -18.27 -16.43
CA GLY A 20 10.75 -18.20 -16.07
C GLY A 20 10.30 -19.37 -15.19
N VAL A 21 9.07 -19.23 -14.69
CA VAL A 21 8.39 -20.22 -13.87
C VAL A 21 7.15 -20.68 -14.63
N VAL A 22 6.92 -21.99 -14.66
CA VAL A 22 5.81 -22.66 -15.35
C VAL A 22 5.00 -23.46 -14.34
N ILE A 23 3.70 -23.59 -14.57
CA ILE A 23 2.80 -24.40 -13.74
C ILE A 23 2.78 -25.83 -14.28
N PHE A 24 2.94 -26.79 -13.37
CA PHE A 24 2.82 -28.22 -13.65
C PHE A 24 1.75 -28.86 -12.75
N TYR A 25 1.34 -30.06 -13.12
CA TYR A 25 0.45 -30.91 -12.33
C TYR A 25 1.27 -32.05 -11.71
N SER A 26 1.08 -32.25 -10.42
CA SER A 26 1.66 -33.38 -9.69
C SER A 26 1.03 -34.68 -10.17
N ARG A 27 1.88 -35.69 -10.30
CA ARG A 27 1.51 -37.06 -10.68
C ARG A 27 1.81 -38.05 -9.55
N THR A 28 2.11 -37.55 -8.34
CA THR A 28 2.35 -38.41 -7.19
C THR A 28 1.02 -38.85 -6.58
N ASP A 29 1.00 -40.04 -5.97
CA ASP A 29 -0.21 -40.60 -5.36
C ASP A 29 -0.65 -39.81 -4.12
N GLU A 30 0.29 -39.16 -3.42
CA GLU A 30 -0.01 -38.34 -2.23
C GLU A 30 -0.61 -36.98 -2.58
N ASN A 31 -0.29 -36.45 -3.77
CA ASN A 31 -0.75 -35.13 -4.22
C ASN A 31 -1.20 -35.21 -5.68
N PRO A 32 -2.23 -36.02 -6.02
CA PRO A 32 -2.63 -36.22 -7.39
C PRO A 32 -3.22 -34.93 -7.97
N PHE A 33 -2.78 -34.56 -9.18
CA PHE A 33 -3.23 -33.36 -9.91
C PHE A 33 -3.04 -32.01 -9.22
N ARG A 34 -2.36 -31.96 -8.05
CA ARG A 34 -2.07 -30.70 -7.36
C ARG A 34 -1.10 -29.87 -8.21
N ARG A 35 -1.38 -28.57 -8.35
CA ARG A 35 -0.59 -27.67 -9.21
C ARG A 35 0.59 -27.06 -8.47
N PHE A 36 1.75 -27.00 -9.10
CA PHE A 36 2.94 -26.35 -8.56
C PHE A 36 3.66 -25.49 -9.60
N TYR A 37 4.27 -24.42 -9.12
CA TYR A 37 5.23 -23.59 -9.84
C TYR A 37 6.60 -24.28 -9.88
N ARG A 38 7.22 -24.36 -11.06
CA ARG A 38 8.59 -24.85 -11.22
C ARG A 38 9.36 -24.05 -12.25
N CYS A 39 10.67 -23.94 -12.06
CA CYS A 39 11.54 -23.35 -13.08
C CYS A 39 11.47 -24.10 -14.41
N GLU A 40 11.37 -23.35 -15.51
CA GLU A 40 11.31 -23.84 -16.88
C GLU A 40 12.42 -24.85 -17.22
N ILE A 41 13.67 -24.54 -16.88
CA ILE A 41 14.83 -25.43 -17.13
C ILE A 41 15.08 -26.42 -15.97
N GLY A 42 14.49 -26.17 -14.81
CA GLY A 42 14.70 -26.99 -13.61
C GLY A 42 14.07 -28.39 -13.71
N ALA A 43 13.19 -28.62 -14.69
CA ALA A 43 12.74 -29.97 -15.04
C ALA A 43 13.84 -30.78 -15.76
N GLN A 44 14.67 -30.12 -16.56
CA GLN A 44 15.75 -30.73 -17.34
C GLN A 44 17.03 -30.88 -16.48
N ARG A 45 17.30 -29.89 -15.61
CA ARG A 45 18.48 -29.86 -14.73
C ARG A 45 18.20 -30.42 -13.35
N LYS A 46 17.95 -31.74 -13.28
CA LYS A 46 17.58 -32.43 -12.01
C LYS A 46 18.66 -32.37 -10.91
N LYS A 47 19.92 -32.13 -11.26
CA LYS A 47 21.04 -32.02 -10.30
C LYS A 47 21.11 -30.66 -9.60
N GLU A 48 20.39 -29.65 -10.12
CA GLU A 48 20.36 -28.30 -9.58
C GLU A 48 19.04 -28.06 -8.81
N ASN A 49 19.13 -27.44 -7.63
CA ASN A 49 17.96 -27.11 -6.83
C ASN A 49 17.28 -25.84 -7.36
N HIS A 50 16.39 -26.02 -8.33
CA HIS A 50 15.58 -24.94 -8.88
C HIS A 50 14.29 -24.68 -8.08
N LEU A 51 13.62 -23.58 -8.42
CA LEU A 51 12.36 -23.17 -7.79
C LEU A 51 11.30 -24.27 -7.92
N PHE A 52 10.67 -24.59 -6.78
CA PHE A 52 9.46 -25.40 -6.64
C PHE A 52 8.59 -24.76 -5.55
N LYS A 53 7.31 -24.53 -5.82
CA LYS A 53 6.33 -24.05 -4.83
C LYS A 53 4.93 -24.48 -5.22
N TRP A 54 4.11 -24.92 -4.28
CA TRP A 54 2.72 -25.24 -4.55
C TRP A 54 1.93 -23.97 -4.91
N VAL A 55 1.01 -24.08 -5.88
CA VAL A 55 0.26 -22.92 -6.37
C VAL A 55 -0.64 -22.34 -5.28
N ASP A 56 -1.34 -23.20 -4.56
CA ASP A 56 -2.24 -22.83 -3.46
C ASP A 56 -1.48 -22.15 -2.31
N GLU A 57 -0.34 -22.69 -1.89
CA GLU A 57 0.51 -22.06 -0.87
C GLU A 57 1.04 -20.69 -1.32
N ALA A 58 1.49 -20.59 -2.57
CA ALA A 58 1.98 -19.33 -3.13
C ALA A 58 0.89 -18.25 -3.20
N LEU A 59 -0.34 -18.63 -3.55
CA LEU A 59 -1.49 -17.72 -3.57
C LEU A 59 -1.90 -17.31 -2.16
N LEU A 60 -1.93 -18.26 -1.21
CA LEU A 60 -2.22 -17.95 0.20
C LEU A 60 -1.21 -16.97 0.80
N ASP A 61 0.08 -17.18 0.53
CA ASP A 61 1.12 -16.25 0.97
C ASP A 61 0.92 -14.86 0.36
N GLU A 62 0.53 -14.78 -0.92
CA GLU A 62 0.31 -13.51 -1.60
C GLU A 62 -0.92 -12.78 -1.05
N ILE A 63 -2.01 -13.50 -0.78
CA ILE A 63 -3.21 -12.94 -0.15
C ILE A 63 -2.85 -12.36 1.23
N ARG A 64 -2.17 -13.12 2.09
CA ARG A 64 -1.76 -12.63 3.42
C ARG A 64 -0.88 -11.38 3.34
N ARG A 65 0.02 -11.34 2.36
CA ARG A 65 0.89 -10.18 2.12
C ARG A 65 0.08 -8.96 1.69
N LEU A 66 -0.87 -9.15 0.77
CA LEU A 66 -1.77 -8.09 0.32
C LEU A 66 -2.69 -7.60 1.44
N ASP A 67 -3.22 -8.49 2.27
CA ASP A 67 -4.04 -8.13 3.43
C ASP A 67 -3.27 -7.25 4.42
N ALA A 68 -2.00 -7.61 4.70
CA ALA A 68 -1.13 -6.80 5.56
C ALA A 68 -0.87 -5.40 4.96
N GLN A 69 -0.58 -5.32 3.66
CA GLN A 69 -0.40 -4.04 2.97
C GLN A 69 -1.69 -3.21 2.94
N GLN A 70 -2.83 -3.86 2.75
CA GLN A 70 -4.12 -3.19 2.73
C GLN A 70 -4.43 -2.56 4.09
N LEU A 71 -4.10 -3.25 5.19
CA LEU A 71 -4.26 -2.71 6.54
C LEU A 71 -3.37 -1.48 6.76
N GLU A 72 -2.10 -1.54 6.35
CA GLU A 72 -1.15 -0.43 6.44
C GLU A 72 -1.64 0.80 5.67
N ILE A 73 -2.01 0.62 4.39
CA ILE A 73 -2.54 1.69 3.54
C ILE A 73 -3.82 2.29 4.13
N THR A 74 -4.69 1.46 4.69
CA THR A 74 -5.95 1.94 5.30
C THR A 74 -5.66 2.83 6.51
N GLN A 75 -4.70 2.45 7.34
CA GLN A 75 -4.26 3.23 8.49
C GLN A 75 -3.64 4.57 8.05
N GLU A 76 -2.75 4.56 7.06
CA GLU A 76 -2.15 5.78 6.53
C GLU A 76 -3.19 6.75 5.95
N ILE A 77 -4.19 6.24 5.23
CA ILE A 77 -5.31 7.05 4.71
C ILE A 77 -6.10 7.69 5.85
N GLU A 78 -6.38 6.94 6.93
CA GLU A 78 -7.10 7.47 8.08
C GLU A 78 -6.31 8.57 8.78
N ASP A 79 -5.00 8.39 8.95
CA ASP A 79 -4.13 9.37 9.61
C ASP A 79 -3.95 10.63 8.76
N LEU A 80 -3.80 10.48 7.44
CA LEU A 80 -3.80 11.59 6.49
C LEU A 80 -5.12 12.36 6.54
N LYS A 81 -6.26 11.66 6.58
CA LYS A 81 -7.59 12.27 6.69
C LYS A 81 -7.71 13.10 7.97
N LYS A 82 -7.28 12.56 9.12
CA LYS A 82 -7.28 13.28 10.41
C LYS A 82 -6.39 14.53 10.38
N SER A 83 -5.19 14.40 9.83
CA SER A 83 -4.24 15.52 9.71
C SER A 83 -4.80 16.64 8.81
N LEU A 84 -5.36 16.27 7.66
CA LEU A 84 -5.99 17.20 6.73
C LEU A 84 -7.20 17.90 7.37
N GLN A 85 -8.08 17.16 8.04
CA GLN A 85 -9.23 17.73 8.75
C GLN A 85 -8.77 18.78 9.77
N SER A 86 -7.77 18.47 10.58
CA SER A 86 -7.25 19.43 11.57
C SER A 86 -6.66 20.70 10.95
N THR A 87 -6.05 20.57 9.77
CA THR A 87 -5.46 21.70 9.03
C THR A 87 -6.56 22.58 8.45
N VAL A 88 -7.56 21.96 7.81
CA VAL A 88 -8.73 22.66 7.27
C VAL A 88 -9.47 23.41 8.39
N GLU A 89 -9.69 22.77 9.53
CA GLU A 89 -10.35 23.42 10.68
C GLU A 89 -9.58 24.64 11.19
N LYS A 90 -8.25 24.59 11.24
CA LYS A 90 -7.40 25.73 11.63
C LYS A 90 -7.51 26.88 10.63
N GLU A 91 -7.43 26.58 9.33
CA GLU A 91 -7.51 27.60 8.28
C GLU A 91 -8.90 28.24 8.20
N VAL A 92 -9.98 27.44 8.34
CA VAL A 92 -11.36 27.95 8.41
C VAL A 92 -11.55 28.89 9.60
N LYS A 93 -11.04 28.52 10.79
CA LYS A 93 -11.09 29.39 11.98
C LYS A 93 -10.31 30.69 11.75
N LYS A 94 -9.13 30.62 11.15
CA LYS A 94 -8.30 31.80 10.84
C LYS A 94 -9.00 32.74 9.86
N GLN A 95 -9.58 32.20 8.80
CA GLN A 95 -10.35 32.98 7.82
C GLN A 95 -11.56 33.66 8.47
N LYS A 96 -12.31 32.94 9.32
CA LYS A 96 -13.44 33.53 10.06
C LYS A 96 -12.98 34.67 10.96
N ASN A 97 -11.94 34.47 11.77
CA ASN A 97 -11.41 35.51 12.65
C ASN A 97 -10.92 36.74 11.88
N SER A 98 -10.27 36.54 10.73
CA SER A 98 -9.84 37.64 9.86
C SER A 98 -11.01 38.43 9.29
N LEU A 99 -12.10 37.74 8.92
CA LEU A 99 -13.31 38.39 8.41
C LEU A 99 -14.01 39.21 9.51
N GLU A 100 -14.16 38.66 10.71
CA GLU A 100 -14.75 39.35 11.87
C GLU A 100 -13.98 40.63 12.22
N LEU A 101 -12.64 40.55 12.31
CA LEU A 101 -11.79 41.71 12.58
C LEU A 101 -11.87 42.77 11.47
N GLY A 102 -11.93 42.35 10.20
CA GLY A 102 -12.08 43.24 9.05
C GLY A 102 -13.43 43.98 9.03
N CYS A 103 -14.52 43.27 9.34
CA CYS A 103 -15.85 43.86 9.45
C CYS A 103 -15.91 44.89 10.59
N LEU A 104 -15.41 44.55 11.78
CA LEU A 104 -15.36 45.47 12.92
C LEU A 104 -14.53 46.72 12.61
N GLY A 105 -13.36 46.56 11.98
CA GLY A 105 -12.52 47.69 11.57
C GLY A 105 -13.22 48.62 10.59
N SER A 106 -13.96 48.05 9.62
CA SER A 106 -14.74 48.83 8.65
C SER A 106 -15.88 49.60 9.32
N ILE A 107 -16.59 48.97 10.27
CA ILE A 107 -17.66 49.59 11.05
C ILE A 107 -17.12 50.75 11.90
N LEU A 108 -16.04 50.52 12.66
CA LEU A 108 -15.38 51.56 13.48
C LEU A 108 -14.93 52.75 12.64
N TRP A 109 -14.39 52.49 11.45
CA TRP A 109 -13.98 53.55 10.52
C TRP A 109 -15.17 54.38 10.02
N LEU A 110 -16.30 53.74 9.68
CA LEU A 110 -17.52 54.44 9.27
C LEU A 110 -18.07 55.34 10.39
N PHE A 111 -18.12 54.85 11.63
CA PHE A 111 -18.57 55.65 12.79
C PHE A 111 -17.65 56.85 13.05
N GLY A 112 -16.33 56.69 12.95
CA GLY A 112 -15.39 57.80 13.07
C GLY A 112 -15.57 58.87 11.98
N ARG A 113 -15.97 58.45 10.77
CA ARG A 113 -16.22 59.36 9.64
C ARG A 113 -17.55 60.11 9.78
N LEU A 114 -18.59 59.47 10.33
CA LEU A 114 -19.89 60.09 10.61
C LEU A 114 -19.83 61.04 11.82
N GLY A 115 -18.99 60.75 12.82
CA GLY A 115 -18.81 61.59 14.01
C GLY A 115 -17.97 62.86 13.80
N CYS A 116 -17.42 63.10 12.61
CA CYS A 116 -16.68 64.33 12.26
C CYS A 116 -17.52 65.32 11.43
N GLN A 117 -18.84 65.15 11.39
CA GLN A 117 -19.76 66.01 10.60
C GLN A 117 -20.54 67.03 11.44
N GLU A 118 -20.21 67.20 12.72
CA GLU A 118 -20.72 68.27 13.61
C GLU A 118 -19.67 69.33 13.90
#